data_AF-A0A7V9LGB7-F1
#
_entry.id   AF-A0A7V9LGB7-F1
#
_cell.length_a   1.000
_cell.length_b   1.000
_cell.length_c   1.000
_cell.angle_alpha   90.00
_cell.angle_beta   90.00
_cell.angle_gamma   90.00
#
_symmetry.space_group_name_H-M   'P 1'
#
loop_
_entity.id
_entity.type
_entity.pdbx_description
1 polymer ?
#
loop_
_entity_poly.entity_id
_entity_poly.type
_entity_poly.pdbx_seq_one_letter_code
_entity_poly.pdbx_strand_id
1 'polypeptide(L)'
;MLTDYHLHLRTDDVGKAEDAFTQANVTRYLEAAEAKDIAELGVSEHLYRFTEALELWRHPYWESQARDDLDAYCEFVRTTPLKLGIEADYIRGAEDRTASLL
;
A
#
# COMPACT_ATOMS: atom_id res chain seq x y z
N MET A 1 20.81 11.58 -4.35
CA MET A 1 19.42 11.64 -4.88
C MET A 1 18.51 11.25 -3.73
N LEU A 2 17.52 12.07 -3.36
CA LEU A 2 16.60 11.76 -2.26
C LEU A 2 15.48 10.84 -2.75
N THR A 3 15.05 9.93 -1.88
CA THR A 3 14.03 8.93 -2.15
C THR A 3 13.10 8.82 -0.96
N ASP A 4 11.83 8.55 -1.21
CA ASP A 4 10.84 8.21 -0.18
C ASP A 4 10.06 6.98 -0.61
N TYR A 5 10.28 5.86 0.07
CA TYR A 5 9.61 4.59 -0.21
C TYR A 5 8.52 4.23 0.81
N HIS A 6 8.10 5.20 1.63
CA HIS A 6 7.07 5.01 2.64
C HIS A 6 5.86 5.91 2.38
N LEU A 7 5.28 5.78 1.19
CA LEU A 7 4.11 6.53 0.77
C LEU A 7 2.84 5.68 0.82
N HIS A 8 1.76 6.27 1.30
CA HIS A 8 0.40 5.72 1.24
C HIS A 8 -0.46 6.61 0.33
N LEU A 9 -1.09 6.00 -0.68
CA LEU A 9 -2.04 6.67 -1.55
C LEU A 9 -3.42 6.77 -0.90
N ARG A 10 -3.81 5.74 -0.14
CA ARG A 10 -5.12 5.60 0.49
C ARG A 10 -5.19 6.35 1.80
N THR A 11 -6.27 7.11 1.97
CA THR A 11 -6.59 7.82 3.21
C THR A 11 -6.92 6.84 4.35
N ASP A 12 -7.08 7.35 5.56
CA ASP A 12 -7.31 6.53 6.76
C ASP A 12 -8.75 5.99 6.87
N ASP A 13 -9.68 6.48 6.06
CA ASP A 13 -11.06 5.98 6.03
C ASP A 13 -11.12 4.51 5.58
N VAL A 14 -12.12 3.76 6.04
CA VAL A 14 -12.31 2.34 5.68
C VAL A 14 -12.94 2.20 4.29
N GLY A 15 -12.53 1.19 3.51
CA GLY A 15 -12.78 1.14 2.06
C GLY A 15 -12.02 2.25 1.34
N LYS A 16 -12.38 2.65 0.11
CA LYS A 16 -11.78 3.81 -0.60
C LYS A 16 -10.51 3.57 -1.42
N ALA A 17 -10.12 2.33 -1.68
CA ALA A 17 -9.07 2.06 -2.66
C ALA A 17 -9.41 2.71 -4.02
N GLU A 18 -10.66 2.66 -4.48
CA GLU A 18 -11.05 3.24 -5.77
C GLU A 18 -10.91 4.77 -5.83
N ASP A 19 -11.09 5.45 -4.70
CA ASP A 19 -10.96 6.91 -4.60
C ASP A 19 -9.49 7.34 -4.53
N ALA A 20 -8.61 6.45 -4.04
CA ALA A 20 -7.20 6.72 -3.80
C ALA A 20 -6.27 6.25 -4.92
N PHE A 21 -6.53 5.08 -5.50
CA PHE A 21 -5.74 4.45 -6.56
C PHE A 21 -6.12 5.04 -7.91
N THR A 22 -5.81 6.33 -8.06
CA THR A 22 -6.07 7.10 -9.26
C THR A 22 -4.80 7.77 -9.76
N GLN A 23 -4.67 7.91 -11.08
CA GLN A 23 -3.54 8.62 -11.68
C GLN A 23 -3.45 10.09 -11.20
N ALA A 24 -4.60 10.72 -10.93
CA ALA A 24 -4.64 12.08 -10.39
C ALA A 24 -4.00 12.18 -8.99
N ASN A 25 -4.27 11.21 -8.10
CA ASN A 25 -3.65 11.20 -6.78
C ASN A 25 -2.15 10.90 -6.86
N VAL A 26 -1.73 10.00 -7.76
CA VAL A 26 -0.31 9.73 -8.04
C VAL A 26 0.41 10.99 -8.50
N THR A 27 -0.14 11.72 -9.48
CA THR A 27 0.43 12.98 -9.96
C THR A 27 0.61 13.98 -8.83
N ARG A 28 -0.39 14.13 -7.95
CA ARG A 28 -0.31 15.03 -6.80
C ARG A 28 0.88 14.72 -5.89
N TYR A 29 1.17 13.44 -5.65
CA TYR A 29 2.32 13.03 -4.85
C TYR A 29 3.65 13.24 -5.58
N LEU A 30 3.72 12.98 -6.89
CA LEU A 30 4.91 13.23 -7.70
C LEU A 30 5.27 14.72 -7.74
N GLU A 31 4.28 15.60 -7.93
CA GLU A 31 4.49 17.07 -7.90
C GLU A 31 4.99 17.53 -6.53
N ALA A 32 4.44 16.96 -5.44
CA ALA A 32 4.88 17.28 -4.08
C ALA A 32 6.30 16.77 -3.79
N ALA A 33 6.71 15.65 -4.39
CA ALA A 33 8.07 15.11 -4.29
C ALA A 33 9.08 15.94 -5.08
N GLU A 34 8.72 16.35 -6.30
CA GLU A 34 9.54 17.22 -7.15
C GLU A 34 9.83 18.56 -6.45
N ALA A 35 8.82 19.18 -5.84
CA ALA A 35 8.97 20.42 -5.08
C ALA A 35 9.90 20.31 -3.85
N LYS A 36 10.27 19.08 -3.46
CA LYS A 36 11.16 18.77 -2.32
C LYS A 36 12.46 18.09 -2.76
N ASP A 37 12.78 18.07 -4.05
CA ASP A 37 13.95 17.40 -4.62
C ASP A 37 14.01 15.89 -4.32
N ILE A 38 12.86 15.24 -4.11
CA ILE A 38 12.73 13.78 -3.97
C ILE A 38 12.55 13.21 -5.37
N ALA A 39 13.52 12.43 -5.82
CA ALA A 39 13.56 11.95 -7.20
C ALA A 39 12.85 10.61 -7.41
N GLU A 40 12.64 9.83 -6.35
CA GLU A 40 11.95 8.54 -6.46
C GLU A 40 10.98 8.35 -5.30
N LEU A 41 9.78 7.90 -5.64
CA LEU A 41 8.74 7.52 -4.71
C LEU A 41 8.44 6.03 -4.79
N GLY A 42 8.16 5.43 -3.65
CA GLY A 42 7.69 4.05 -3.50
C GLY A 42 6.45 4.04 -2.64
N VAL A 43 5.41 3.35 -3.10
CA VAL A 43 4.18 3.18 -2.35
C VAL A 43 4.26 1.88 -1.54
N SER A 44 3.91 1.97 -0.27
CA SER A 44 3.99 0.88 0.70
C SER A 44 2.68 0.82 1.49
N GLU A 45 1.56 0.52 0.83
CA GLU A 45 0.26 0.45 1.51
C GLU A 45 0.29 -0.54 2.67
N HIS A 46 -0.54 -0.28 3.68
CA HIS A 46 -0.67 -1.19 4.82
C HIS A 46 -1.27 -2.53 4.41
N LEU A 47 -0.57 -3.63 4.68
CA LEU A 47 -1.03 -4.98 4.34
C LEU A 47 -2.41 -5.30 4.95
N TYR A 48 -2.68 -4.84 6.18
CA TYR A 48 -3.94 -5.12 6.88
C TYR A 48 -5.20 -4.56 6.18
N ARG A 49 -5.05 -3.70 5.18
CA ARG A 49 -6.16 -3.12 4.39
C ARG A 49 -6.67 -4.08 3.31
N PHE A 50 -5.91 -5.12 2.98
CA PHE A 50 -6.24 -6.11 1.95
C PHE A 50 -6.92 -7.35 2.54
N THR A 51 -7.90 -7.91 1.83
CA THR A 51 -8.67 -9.08 2.30
C THR A 51 -7.82 -10.31 2.57
N GLU A 52 -6.76 -10.49 1.80
CA GLU A 52 -5.78 -11.56 1.84
C GLU A 52 -5.00 -11.57 3.17
N ALA A 53 -4.85 -10.41 3.81
CA ALA A 53 -4.19 -10.29 5.12
C ALA A 53 -4.93 -11.05 6.24
N LEU A 54 -6.22 -11.34 6.05
CA LEU A 54 -7.02 -12.13 7.01
C LEU A 54 -6.63 -13.61 7.06
N GLU A 55 -5.83 -14.10 6.11
CA GLU A 55 -5.19 -15.42 6.18
C GLU A 55 -4.00 -15.44 7.14
N LEU A 56 -3.39 -14.28 7.38
CA LEU A 56 -2.27 -14.10 8.31
C LEU A 56 -2.80 -13.93 9.73
N TRP A 57 -3.73 -12.99 9.93
CA TRP A 57 -4.24 -12.64 11.25
C TRP A 57 -5.68 -12.11 11.22
N ARG A 58 -6.52 -12.62 12.13
CA ARG A 58 -7.91 -12.20 12.35
C ARG A 58 -8.07 -11.37 13.61
N HIS A 59 -7.31 -10.28 13.70
CA HIS A 59 -7.53 -9.27 14.74
C HIS A 59 -8.79 -8.45 14.42
N PRO A 60 -9.63 -8.05 15.40
CA PRO A 60 -10.86 -7.30 15.11
C PRO A 60 -10.64 -6.01 14.32
N TYR A 61 -9.51 -5.32 14.56
CA TYR A 61 -9.13 -4.16 13.75
C TYR A 61 -8.91 -4.52 12.27
N TRP A 62 -8.16 -5.59 11.99
CA TRP A 62 -7.89 -6.03 10.62
C TRP A 62 -9.17 -6.47 9.93
N GLU A 63 -10.04 -7.22 10.62
CA GLU A 63 -11.36 -7.61 10.08
C GLU A 63 -12.24 -6.40 9.76
N SER A 64 -12.08 -5.27 10.44
CA SER A 64 -12.78 -4.02 10.11
C SER A 64 -12.19 -3.27 8.91
N GLN A 65 -10.89 -3.44 8.65
CA GLN A 65 -10.12 -2.65 7.67
C GLN A 65 -9.92 -3.36 6.33
N ALA A 66 -9.77 -4.69 6.35
CA ALA A 66 -9.46 -5.54 5.21
C ALA A 66 -10.61 -5.57 4.21
N ARG A 67 -10.61 -4.63 3.26
CA ARG A 67 -11.68 -4.40 2.27
C ARG A 67 -11.15 -4.30 0.86
N ASP A 68 -9.86 -4.03 0.70
CA ASP A 68 -9.22 -3.82 -0.59
C ASP A 68 -8.62 -5.14 -1.11
N ASP A 69 -8.25 -5.15 -2.39
CA ASP A 69 -7.70 -6.32 -3.10
C ASP A 69 -6.21 -6.11 -3.40
N LEU A 70 -5.36 -7.05 -2.99
CA LEU A 70 -3.91 -6.90 -3.05
C LEU A 70 -3.38 -6.95 -4.49
N ASP A 71 -3.97 -7.81 -5.32
CA ASP A 71 -3.60 -7.94 -6.72
C ASP A 71 -3.98 -6.67 -7.51
N ALA A 72 -5.16 -6.12 -7.27
CA ALA A 72 -5.63 -4.87 -7.88
C ALA A 72 -4.71 -3.69 -7.51
N TYR A 73 -4.22 -3.64 -6.26
CA TYR A 73 -3.21 -2.67 -5.85
C TYR A 73 -1.91 -2.85 -6.64
N CYS A 74 -1.37 -4.07 -6.69
CA CYS A 74 -0.15 -4.37 -7.44
C CYS A 74 -0.26 -3.97 -8.91
N GLU A 75 -1.36 -4.34 -9.56
CA GLU A 75 -1.61 -4.01 -10.95
C GLU A 75 -1.75 -2.50 -11.17
N PHE A 76 -2.47 -1.78 -10.30
CA PHE A 76 -2.55 -0.33 -10.38
C PHE A 76 -1.16 0.33 -10.28
N VAL A 77 -0.37 0.00 -9.26
CA VAL A 77 0.94 0.65 -9.03
C VAL A 77 1.90 0.40 -10.19
N ARG A 78 1.86 -0.78 -10.81
CA ARG A 78 2.68 -1.10 -12.00
C ARG A 78 2.37 -0.21 -13.21
N THR A 79 1.21 0.46 -13.25
CA THR A 79 0.87 1.45 -14.28
C THR A 79 1.46 2.84 -14.02
N THR A 80 2.12 3.04 -12.87
CA THR A 80 2.64 4.33 -12.40
C THR A 80 4.18 4.32 -12.37
N PRO A 81 4.84 5.49 -12.24
CA PRO A 81 6.29 5.53 -12.02
C PRO A 81 6.70 5.18 -10.57
N LEU A 82 5.75 4.96 -9.65
CA LEU A 82 6.04 4.64 -8.25
C LEU A 82 6.65 3.24 -8.13
N LYS A 83 7.58 3.04 -7.19
CA LYS A 83 8.03 1.70 -6.81
C LYS A 83 6.92 0.96 -6.07
N LEU A 84 6.68 -0.28 -6.46
CA LEU A 84 5.75 -1.18 -5.78
C LEU A 84 6.42 -1.76 -4.53
N GLY A 85 5.83 -1.50 -3.38
CA GLY A 85 6.18 -2.07 -2.09
C GLY A 85 4.92 -2.40 -1.28
N ILE A 86 5.12 -2.83 -0.04
CA ILE A 86 4.03 -3.10 0.90
C ILE A 86 4.56 -2.83 2.32
N GLU A 87 3.75 -2.18 3.17
CA GLU A 87 4.02 -2.08 4.59
C GLU A 87 3.36 -3.27 5.30
N ALA A 88 4.14 -4.34 5.50
CA ALA A 88 3.68 -5.55 6.17
C ALA A 88 4.01 -5.52 7.66
N ASP A 89 2.98 -5.59 8.50
CA ASP A 89 3.15 -5.79 9.94
C ASP A 89 3.82 -7.14 10.24
N TYR A 90 4.77 -7.14 11.16
CA TYR A 90 5.34 -8.37 11.69
C TYR A 90 4.32 -9.07 12.60
N ILE A 91 3.83 -10.23 12.16
CA ILE A 91 2.97 -11.11 12.96
C ILE A 91 3.79 -12.32 13.40
N ARG A 92 4.05 -12.41 14.70
CA ARG A 92 4.78 -13.54 15.29
C ARG A 92 4.07 -14.86 14.99
N GLY A 93 4.79 -15.82 14.41
CA GLY A 93 4.25 -17.14 14.04
C GLY A 93 3.46 -17.15 12.73
N ALA A 94 3.53 -16.08 11.93
CA ALA A 94 2.97 -16.04 10.59
C ALA A 94 4.03 -15.78 9.51
N GLU A 95 5.32 -15.80 9.85
CA GLU A 95 6.43 -15.42 8.97
C GLU A 95 6.40 -16.20 7.64
N ASP A 96 6.23 -17.53 7.71
CA ASP A 96 6.13 -18.39 6.51
C ASP A 96 4.87 -18.12 5.69
N ARG A 97 3.76 -17.76 6.34
CA ARG A 97 2.50 -17.40 5.66
C ARG A 97 2.64 -16.04 4.98
N THR A 98 3.26 -15.07 5.64
CA THR A 98 3.57 -13.77 5.06
C THR A 98 4.49 -13.92 3.85
N ALA A 99 5.53 -14.75 3.95
CA ALA A 99 6.45 -15.03 2.84
C ALA A 99 5.81 -15.83 1.68
N SER A 100 4.70 -16.53 1.93
CA SER A 100 3.95 -17.23 0.87
C SER A 100 2.94 -16.32 0.19
N LEU A 101 2.46 -15.29 0.89
CA LEU A 101 1.52 -14.31 0.36
C LEU A 101 2.19 -13.26 -0.54
N LEU A 102 3.44 -12.88 -0.24
CA LEU A 102 4.21 -11.82 -0.90
C LEU A 102 5.31 -12.39 -1.82
#